data_AF-A0A2N1U514-F1
#
_entry.id   AF-A0A2N1U514-F1
#
_cell.length_a   1.000
_cell.length_b   1.000
_cell.length_c   1.000
_cell.angle_alpha   90.00
_cell.angle_beta   90.00
_cell.angle_gamma   90.00
#
_symmetry.space_group_name_H-M   'P 1'
#
loop_
_entity.id
_entity.type
_entity.pdbx_description
1 polymer ?
#
loop_
_entity_poly.entity_id
_entity_poly.type
_entity_poly.pdbx_seq_one_letter_code
_entity_poly.pdbx_strand_id
1 'polypeptide(L)'
;MSEKEIINICKHLVEKNGIRSIERITGHHRDTIGRLLEDMAEHAEKANNYLIRNLDITPYECDEFWTTVKKNRKKLSEMAKMGLERVTRGHTPV
;
A
#
# COMPACT_ATOMS: atom_id res chain seq x y z
N MET A 1 1.63 11.27 22.84
CA MET A 1 0.42 11.38 22.00
C MET A 1 -0.54 10.28 22.38
N SER A 2 -1.82 10.56 22.37
CA SER A 2 -2.88 9.57 22.53
C SER A 2 -3.01 8.70 21.27
N GLU A 3 -3.57 7.50 21.43
CA GLU A 3 -3.83 6.59 20.31
C GLU A 3 -4.72 7.24 19.23
N LYS A 4 -5.71 8.04 19.64
CA LYS A 4 -6.62 8.74 18.72
C LYS A 4 -5.87 9.74 17.84
N GLU A 5 -4.89 10.44 18.38
CA GLU A 5 -4.06 11.39 17.63
C GLU A 5 -3.17 10.68 16.61
N ILE A 6 -2.56 9.55 17.01
CA ILE A 6 -1.77 8.70 16.12
C ILE A 6 -2.62 8.23 14.94
N ILE A 7 -3.79 7.65 15.22
CA ILE A 7 -4.72 7.17 14.18
C ILE A 7 -5.11 8.32 13.24
N ASN A 8 -5.34 9.52 13.77
CA ASN A 8 -5.70 10.67 12.95
C ASN A 8 -4.56 11.09 12.00
N ILE A 9 -3.32 11.15 12.51
CA ILE A 9 -2.13 11.44 11.69
C ILE A 9 -1.97 10.38 10.58
N CYS A 10 -2.07 9.10 10.94
CA CYS A 10 -1.95 8.00 9.97
C CYS A 10 -3.02 8.07 8.87
N LYS A 11 -4.27 8.42 9.21
CA LYS A 11 -5.32 8.64 8.21
C LYS A 11 -4.95 9.72 7.21
N HIS A 12 -4.42 10.86 7.67
CA HIS A 12 -3.99 11.92 6.77
C HIS A 12 -2.85 11.49 5.84
N LEU A 13 -1.90 10.69 6.33
CA LEU A 13 -0.80 10.14 5.52
C LEU A 13 -1.34 9.23 4.40
N VAL A 14 -2.30 8.36 4.71
CA VAL A 14 -2.94 7.46 3.73
C VAL A 14 -3.73 8.25 2.66
N GLU A 15 -4.36 9.36 3.05
CA GLU A 15 -5.03 10.30 2.14
C GLU A 15 -4.05 11.19 1.34
N LYS A 16 -2.75 10.87 1.36
CA LYS A 16 -1.68 11.54 0.60
C LYS A 16 -1.42 13.00 0.99
N ASN A 17 -1.79 13.39 2.21
CA ASN A 17 -1.42 14.72 2.71
C ASN A 17 0.09 14.81 2.93
N GLY A 18 0.70 15.91 2.52
CA GLY A 18 2.11 16.17 2.82
C GLY A 18 2.33 16.45 4.32
N ILE A 19 3.51 16.09 4.84
CA ILE A 19 3.87 16.25 6.27
C ILE A 19 3.59 17.66 6.81
N ARG A 20 3.94 18.70 6.04
CA ARG A 20 3.67 20.10 6.41
C ARG A 20 2.17 20.44 6.47
N SER A 21 1.35 19.78 5.66
CA SER A 21 -0.11 19.91 5.73
C SER A 21 -0.63 19.32 7.03
N ILE A 22 -0.15 18.13 7.38
CA ILE A 22 -0.55 17.41 8.60
C ILE A 22 -0.12 18.17 9.86
N GLU A 23 1.07 18.77 9.86
CA GLU A 23 1.55 19.65 10.93
C GLU A 23 0.56 20.80 11.19
N ARG A 24 0.07 21.45 10.13
CA ARG A 24 -0.94 22.52 10.24
C ARG A 24 -2.31 22.03 10.68
N ILE A 25 -2.75 20.86 10.21
CA ILE A 25 -4.08 20.31 10.51
C ILE A 25 -4.15 19.79 11.95
N THR A 26 -3.10 19.10 12.39
CA THR A 26 -3.10 18.35 13.65
C THR A 26 -2.34 19.06 14.78
N GLY A 27 -1.53 20.08 14.46
CA GLY A 27 -0.71 20.80 15.44
C GLY A 27 0.54 20.05 15.91
N HIS A 28 0.79 18.85 15.38
CA HIS A 28 1.97 18.05 15.75
C HIS A 28 3.18 18.45 14.92
N HIS A 29 4.35 18.54 15.57
CA HIS A 29 5.59 18.87 14.88
C HIS A 29 5.92 17.84 13.79
N ARG A 30 6.43 18.30 12.64
CA ARG A 30 6.79 17.46 11.49
C ARG A 30 7.68 16.27 11.81
N ASP A 31 8.57 16.37 12.81
CA ASP A 31 9.44 15.25 13.21
C ASP A 31 8.64 14.11 13.85
N THR A 32 7.58 14.46 14.60
CA THR A 32 6.68 13.46 15.20
C THR A 32 5.88 12.76 14.11
N ILE A 33 5.39 13.51 13.14
CA ILE A 33 4.68 12.97 11.97
C ILE A 33 5.65 12.11 11.12
N GLY A 34 6.90 12.55 10.97
CA GLY A 34 7.94 11.83 10.23
C GLY A 34 8.27 10.48 10.86
N ARG A 35 8.44 10.42 12.19
CA ARG A 35 8.64 9.15 12.90
C ARG A 35 7.46 8.20 12.74
N LEU A 36 6.23 8.70 12.84
CA LEU A 36 5.04 7.87 12.58
C LEU A 36 5.00 7.33 11.15
N LEU A 37 5.43 8.13 10.17
CA LEU A 37 5.52 7.69 8.78
C LEU A 37 6.58 6.58 8.61
N GLU A 38 7.72 6.70 9.29
CA GLU A 38 8.77 5.67 9.32
C GLU A 38 8.27 4.37 9.95
N ASP A 39 7.60 4.45 11.11
CA ASP A 39 6.97 3.30 11.78
C ASP A 39 5.95 2.60 10.86
N MET A 40 5.14 3.38 10.14
CA MET A 40 4.18 2.85 9.15
C MET A 40 4.88 2.15 7.99
N ALA A 41 5.99 2.72 7.49
CA ALA A 41 6.76 2.14 6.39
C ALA A 41 7.40 0.81 6.79
N GLU A 42 8.02 0.74 7.98
CA GLU A 42 8.55 -0.52 8.52
C GLU A 42 7.46 -1.58 8.68
N HIS A 43 6.28 -1.19 9.16
CA HIS A 43 5.17 -2.11 9.33
C HIS A 43 4.65 -2.63 7.98
N ALA A 44 4.56 -1.76 6.97
CA ALA A 44 4.19 -2.15 5.61
C ALA A 44 5.21 -3.14 5.01
N GLU A 45 6.50 -2.93 5.24
CA GLU A 45 7.55 -3.87 4.83
C GLU A 45 7.41 -5.23 5.53
N LYS A 46 7.18 -5.24 6.85
CA LYS A 46 6.93 -6.47 7.62
C LYS A 46 5.71 -7.22 7.10
N ALA A 47 4.62 -6.51 6.78
CA ALA A 47 3.42 -7.08 6.19
C ALA A 47 3.70 -7.67 4.79
N ASN A 48 4.43 -6.96 3.94
CA ASN A 48 4.78 -7.46 2.60
C ASN A 48 5.68 -8.71 2.68
N ASN A 49 6.66 -8.71 3.58
CA ASN A 49 7.52 -9.87 3.83
C ASN A 49 6.71 -11.08 4.34
N TYR A 50 5.71 -10.85 5.21
CA TYR A 50 4.80 -11.91 5.65
C TYR A 50 4.02 -12.52 4.49
N LEU A 51 3.47 -11.69 3.59
CA LEU A 51 2.73 -12.18 2.42
C LEU A 51 3.61 -13.00 1.47
N ILE A 52 4.83 -12.54 1.19
CA ILE A 52 5.74 -13.24 0.27
C ILE A 52 6.24 -14.56 0.86
N ARG A 53 6.68 -14.54 2.13
CA ARG A 53 7.38 -15.69 2.73
C ARG A 53 6.48 -16.75 3.33
N ASN A 54 5.32 -16.38 3.85
CA ASN A 54 4.46 -17.31 4.59
C ASN A 54 3.24 -17.80 3.79
N LEU A 55 2.92 -17.16 2.67
CA LEU A 55 1.80 -17.55 1.80
C LEU A 55 2.25 -18.08 0.43
N ASP A 56 3.56 -18.24 0.21
CA ASP A 56 4.17 -18.66 -1.06
C ASP A 56 3.65 -17.88 -2.28
N ILE A 57 3.41 -16.58 -2.10
CA ILE A 57 2.97 -15.67 -3.16
C ILE A 57 4.22 -15.09 -3.82
N THR A 58 4.29 -15.15 -5.15
CA THR A 58 5.41 -14.57 -5.88
C THR A 58 5.44 -13.03 -5.72
N PRO A 59 6.61 -12.37 -5.81
CA PRO A 59 6.69 -10.91 -5.73
C PRO A 59 5.79 -10.19 -6.75
N TYR A 60 5.61 -10.78 -7.93
CA TYR A 60 4.71 -10.26 -8.95
C TYR A 60 3.24 -10.37 -8.53
N GLU A 61 2.81 -11.52 -8.03
CA GLU A 61 1.44 -11.68 -7.52
C GLU A 61 1.15 -10.75 -6.34
N CYS A 62 2.15 -10.46 -5.50
CA CYS A 62 2.05 -9.42 -4.46
C CYS A 62 1.90 -8.02 -5.06
N ASP A 63 2.70 -7.64 -6.07
CA ASP A 63 2.57 -6.34 -6.74
C ASP A 63 1.18 -6.17 -7.41
N GLU A 64 0.68 -7.22 -8.06
CA GLU A 64 -0.68 -7.23 -8.56
C GLU A 64 -1.71 -7.22 -7.45
N PHE A 65 -1.50 -7.87 -6.30
CA PHE A 65 -2.40 -7.76 -5.16
C PHE A 65 -2.54 -6.30 -4.70
N TRP A 66 -1.43 -5.57 -4.60
CA TRP A 66 -1.41 -4.15 -4.20
C TRP A 66 -2.01 -3.21 -5.25
N THR A 67 -1.89 -3.55 -6.54
CA THR A 67 -2.41 -2.69 -7.64
C THR A 67 -3.78 -3.11 -8.18
N THR A 68 -4.23 -4.35 -7.98
CA THR A 68 -5.47 -4.92 -8.53
C THR A 68 -6.71 -4.52 -7.75
N VAL A 69 -6.59 -4.02 -6.50
CA VAL A 69 -7.76 -3.63 -5.70
C VAL A 69 -8.63 -2.64 -6.49
N LYS A 70 -9.75 -3.17 -7.02
CA LYS A 70 -10.78 -2.49 -7.81
C LYS A 70 -10.43 -2.05 -9.25
N LYS A 71 -9.44 -2.64 -9.94
CA LYS A 71 -9.31 -2.44 -11.40
C LYS A 71 -10.52 -3.05 -12.12
N ASN A 72 -11.42 -2.23 -12.65
CA ASN A 72 -12.53 -2.71 -13.47
C ASN A 72 -11.98 -3.32 -14.77
N ARG A 73 -12.02 -4.65 -14.90
CA ARG A 73 -11.48 -5.37 -16.06
C ARG A 73 -12.02 -4.89 -17.41
N LYS A 74 -13.23 -4.31 -17.43
CA LYS A 74 -13.83 -3.72 -18.64
C LYS A 74 -13.13 -2.44 -19.11
N LYS A 75 -12.42 -1.74 -18.22
CA LYS A 75 -11.73 -0.47 -18.51
C LYS A 75 -10.22 -0.62 -18.71
N LEU A 76 -9.69 -1.84 -18.67
CA LEU A 76 -8.26 -2.08 -18.86
C LEU A 76 -7.88 -2.08 -20.34
N SER A 77 -6.68 -1.60 -20.64
CA SER A 77 -6.07 -1.76 -21.96
C SER A 77 -5.76 -3.24 -22.23
N GLU A 78 -5.64 -3.60 -23.51
CA GLU A 78 -5.31 -4.96 -23.93
C GLU A 78 -4.03 -5.49 -23.26
N MET A 79 -2.98 -4.65 -23.21
CA MET A 79 -1.72 -4.97 -22.54
C MET A 79 -1.89 -5.23 -21.03
N ALA A 80 -2.72 -4.44 -20.35
CA ALA A 80 -2.96 -4.62 -18.92
C ALA A 80 -3.77 -5.89 -18.63
N LYS A 81 -4.68 -6.29 -19.53
CA LYS A 81 -5.39 -7.57 -19.44
C LYS A 81 -4.44 -8.74 -19.64
N MET A 82 -3.56 -8.69 -20.65
CA MET A 82 -2.54 -9.71 -20.88
C MET A 82 -1.57 -9.83 -19.70
N GLY A 83 -1.19 -8.71 -19.07
CA GLY A 83 -0.39 -8.71 -17.85
C GLY A 83 -1.07 -9.46 -16.71
N LEU A 84 -2.36 -9.15 -16.46
CA LEU A 84 -3.17 -9.80 -15.42
C LEU A 84 -3.41 -11.30 -15.65
N GLU A 85 -3.53 -11.75 -16.90
CA GLU A 85 -3.71 -13.17 -17.19
C GLU A 85 -2.47 -13.98 -16.82
N ARG A 86 -1.28 -13.48 -17.12
CA ARG A 86 0.00 -14.20 -16.90
C ARG A 86 0.29 -14.53 -15.44
N VAL A 87 -0.41 -13.88 -14.53
CA VAL A 87 -0.08 -13.78 -13.10
C VAL A 87 -1.25 -14.22 -12.23
N THR A 88 -2.38 -14.54 -12.85
CA THR A 88 -3.45 -15.30 -12.22
C THR A 88 -3.11 -16.78 -12.21
N ARG A 89 -3.22 -17.43 -11.05
CA ARG A 89 -3.02 -18.89 -10.90
C ARG A 89 -3.78 -19.66 -11.97
N GLY A 90 -3.07 -20.55 -12.68
CA GLY A 90 -3.63 -21.40 -13.74
C GLY A 90 -3.40 -20.90 -15.17
N HIS A 91 -2.70 -19.78 -15.38
CA HIS A 91 -2.26 -19.40 -16.72
C HIS A 91 -1.22 -20.36 -17.25
N THR A 92 -1.58 -21.07 -18.31
CA THR A 92 -0.65 -21.89 -19.08
C THR A 92 -0.40 -21.13 -20.38
N PRO A 93 0.84 -20.67 -20.65
CA PRO A 93 1.15 -20.09 -21.94
C PRO A 93 0.91 -21.17 -23.00
N VAL A 94 0.07 -20.86 -23.99
CA VAL A 94 -0.04 -21.64 -25.23
C VAL A 94 1.10 -21.30 -26.19
#